data_AF-A0A536MBU8-F1
#
_entry.id   AF-A0A536MBU8-F1
#
_cell.length_a   1.000
_cell.length_b   1.000
_cell.length_c   1.000
_cell.angle_alpha   90.00
_cell.angle_beta   90.00
_cell.angle_gamma   90.00
#
_symmetry.space_group_name_H-M   'P 1'
#
loop_
_entity.id
_entity.type
_entity.pdbx_description
1 polymer ?
#
loop_
_entity_poly.entity_id
_entity_poly.type
_entity_poly.pdbx_seq_one_letter_code
_entity_poly.pdbx_strand_id
1 'polypeptide(L)'
;RIDAIFDFDFAHVVRDTFARGSMKLADFAAWLDAHDDAFPGLALATLLDNHDMNRFLWMAGGDARRLKLAATLLMTLPGMPVIYYGTEVGLTQRHDGVTENAEARLPMLWGDDQDKDLLSFFQRLGRLRRESAALRRGSRRTLGADGDVLVYERVLGEERMVVTLDVKTLSGTVVDGSGRDRLRQDDVLGVGPD
;
A
#
# COMPACT_ATOMS: atom_id res chain seq x y z
N ARG A 1 -24.78 -12.74 -7.72
CA ARG A 1 -24.12 -12.08 -6.56
C ARG A 1 -22.69 -11.82 -6.97
N ILE A 2 -22.15 -10.63 -6.71
CA ILE A 2 -20.74 -10.31 -6.94
C ILE A 2 -20.02 -10.48 -5.60
N ASP A 3 -18.86 -11.12 -5.61
CA ASP A 3 -18.08 -11.40 -4.40
C ASP A 3 -17.07 -10.29 -4.07
N ALA A 4 -16.58 -9.59 -5.10
CA ALA A 4 -15.60 -8.51 -4.96
C ALA A 4 -15.69 -7.47 -6.08
N ILE A 5 -15.25 -6.24 -5.80
CA ILE A 5 -15.10 -5.15 -6.79
C ILE A 5 -13.73 -4.49 -6.66
N PHE A 6 -13.26 -3.85 -7.73
CA PHE A 6 -12.14 -2.92 -7.64
C PHE A 6 -12.54 -1.67 -6.87
N ASP A 7 -11.70 -1.27 -5.93
CA ASP A 7 -11.94 -0.14 -5.06
C ASP A 7 -11.29 1.14 -5.62
N PHE A 8 -11.97 1.71 -6.61
CA PHE A 8 -11.50 2.94 -7.27
C PHE A 8 -11.61 4.17 -6.38
N ASP A 9 -12.55 4.20 -5.44
CA ASP A 9 -12.67 5.29 -4.47
C ASP A 9 -11.43 5.32 -3.57
N PHE A 10 -11.04 4.16 -3.03
CA PHE A 10 -9.75 4.02 -2.34
C PHE A 10 -8.58 4.43 -3.22
N ALA A 11 -8.52 3.94 -4.47
CA ALA A 11 -7.42 4.26 -5.37
C ALA A 11 -7.26 5.78 -5.58
N HIS A 12 -8.36 6.53 -5.75
CA HIS A 12 -8.29 7.99 -5.88
C HIS A 12 -7.78 8.65 -4.59
N VAL A 13 -8.40 8.33 -3.45
CA VAL A 13 -8.12 9.01 -2.17
C VAL A 13 -6.70 8.69 -1.66
N VAL A 14 -6.25 7.43 -1.80
CA VAL A 14 -4.90 7.03 -1.38
C VAL A 14 -3.82 7.70 -2.22
N ARG A 15 -4.03 7.87 -3.53
CA ARG A 15 -3.06 8.52 -4.43
C ARG A 15 -2.96 10.01 -4.12
N ASP A 16 -4.08 10.69 -3.93
CA ASP A 16 -4.10 12.09 -3.57
C ASP A 16 -3.43 12.33 -2.21
N THR A 17 -3.70 11.47 -1.23
CA THR A 17 -3.11 11.57 0.10
C THR A 17 -1.60 11.25 0.09
N PHE A 18 -1.20 10.09 -0.40
CA PHE A 18 0.18 9.60 -0.23
C PHE A 18 1.12 10.02 -1.37
N ALA A 19 0.63 10.15 -2.61
CA ALA A 19 1.45 10.59 -3.74
C ALA A 19 1.52 12.12 -3.79
N ARG A 20 0.37 12.82 -3.80
CA ARG A 20 0.32 14.29 -3.93
C ARG A 20 0.44 15.04 -2.60
N GLY A 21 0.11 14.41 -1.47
CA GLY A 21 0.09 15.08 -0.16
C GLY A 21 -1.04 16.11 -0.04
N SER A 22 -2.16 15.92 -0.75
CA SER A 22 -3.26 16.89 -0.79
C SER A 22 -4.24 16.77 0.38
N MET A 23 -4.16 15.70 1.17
CA MET A 23 -5.05 15.42 2.30
C MET A 23 -4.24 15.12 3.56
N LYS A 24 -4.73 15.60 4.71
CA LYS A 24 -4.15 15.28 6.03
C LYS A 24 -4.54 13.87 6.45
N LEU A 25 -3.69 13.20 7.24
CA LEU A 25 -3.97 11.82 7.64
C LEU A 25 -5.18 11.67 8.56
N ALA A 26 -5.55 12.70 9.34
CA ALA A 26 -6.78 12.71 10.12
C ALA A 26 -8.03 12.65 9.23
N ASP A 27 -8.05 13.42 8.13
CA ASP A 27 -9.17 13.42 7.18
C ASP A 27 -9.22 12.11 6.40
N PHE A 28 -8.05 11.61 5.98
CA PHE A 28 -7.92 10.29 5.35
C PHE A 28 -8.42 9.16 6.26
N ALA A 29 -8.08 9.20 7.55
CA ALA A 29 -8.50 8.19 8.53
C ALA A 29 -10.01 8.18 8.72
N ALA A 30 -10.62 9.36 8.86
CA ALA A 30 -12.07 9.50 8.97
C ALA A 30 -12.79 9.00 7.71
N TRP A 31 -12.25 9.32 6.53
CA TRP A 31 -12.76 8.79 5.26
C TRP A 31 -12.64 7.26 5.19
N LEU A 32 -11.49 6.71 5.56
CA LEU A 32 -11.24 5.27 5.52
C LEU A 32 -12.13 4.49 6.51
N ASP A 33 -12.38 5.05 7.69
CA ASP A 33 -13.32 4.48 8.67
C ASP A 33 -14.75 4.44 8.09
N ALA A 34 -15.22 5.53 7.47
CA ALA A 34 -16.53 5.57 6.82
C ALA A 34 -16.61 4.63 5.60
N HIS A 35 -15.51 4.48 4.85
CA HIS A 35 -15.42 3.62 3.69
C HIS A 35 -15.51 2.13 4.07
N ASP A 36 -14.83 1.71 5.13
CA ASP A 36 -14.91 0.34 5.64
C ASP A 36 -16.36 -0.05 6.05
N ASP A 37 -17.12 0.90 6.62
CA ASP A 37 -18.51 0.69 7.05
C ASP A 37 -19.51 0.66 5.88
N ALA A 38 -19.18 1.27 4.74
CA ALA A 38 -20.08 1.41 3.60
C ALA A 38 -20.27 0.10 2.80
N PHE A 39 -19.35 -0.86 2.91
CA PHE A 39 -19.33 -2.09 2.10
C PHE A 39 -19.42 -3.38 2.94
N PRO A 40 -20.47 -3.57 3.77
CA PRO A 40 -20.57 -4.75 4.62
C PRO A 40 -20.71 -6.03 3.80
N GLY A 41 -19.73 -6.94 3.95
CA GLY A 41 -19.76 -8.27 3.33
C GLY A 41 -19.37 -8.32 1.84
N LEU A 42 -18.87 -7.21 1.28
CA LEU A 42 -18.26 -7.16 -0.04
C LEU A 42 -16.74 -7.11 0.09
N ALA A 43 -16.00 -7.94 -0.65
CA ALA A 43 -14.55 -7.85 -0.66
C ALA A 43 -14.09 -6.72 -1.58
N LEU A 44 -13.27 -5.80 -1.06
CA LEU A 44 -12.69 -4.71 -1.84
C LEU A 44 -11.30 -5.11 -2.35
N ALA A 45 -11.12 -5.02 -3.66
CA ALA A 45 -9.82 -5.16 -4.31
C ALA A 45 -9.15 -3.78 -4.38
N THR A 46 -8.33 -3.49 -3.37
CA THR A 46 -7.64 -2.21 -3.22
C THR A 46 -6.39 -2.14 -4.10
N LEU A 47 -6.11 -0.97 -4.65
CA LEU A 47 -5.02 -0.77 -5.60
C LEU A 47 -4.46 0.65 -5.51
N LEU A 48 -3.21 0.83 -5.92
CA LEU A 48 -2.57 2.16 -6.04
C LEU A 48 -2.64 2.71 -7.46
N ASP A 49 -2.66 1.83 -8.47
CA ASP A 49 -2.73 2.15 -9.88
C ASP A 49 -3.11 0.91 -10.70
N ASN A 50 -3.41 1.13 -11.98
CA ASN A 50 -3.64 0.08 -12.98
C ASN A 50 -3.34 0.62 -14.39
N HIS A 51 -3.78 -0.11 -15.42
CA HIS A 51 -3.57 0.18 -16.82
C HIS A 51 -4.39 1.36 -17.41
N ASP A 52 -5.32 1.91 -16.63
CA ASP A 52 -6.19 3.05 -16.99
C ASP A 52 -5.97 4.25 -16.06
N MET A 53 -4.86 4.25 -15.31
CA MET A 53 -4.51 5.26 -14.33
C MET A 53 -3.04 5.66 -14.48
N ASN A 54 -2.71 6.90 -14.14
CA ASN A 54 -1.30 7.27 -13.96
C ASN A 54 -0.62 6.37 -12.91
N ARG A 55 0.60 5.91 -13.22
CA ARG A 55 1.51 5.23 -12.29
C ARG A 55 1.64 6.04 -11.01
N PHE A 56 1.49 5.37 -9.86
CA PHE A 56 1.60 6.01 -8.55
C PHE A 56 2.95 6.72 -8.40
N LEU A 57 4.04 6.08 -8.84
CA LEU A 57 5.39 6.64 -8.71
C LEU A 57 5.56 7.96 -9.48
N TRP A 58 4.92 8.09 -10.65
CA TRP A 58 4.91 9.35 -11.40
C TRP A 58 4.14 10.44 -10.65
N MET A 59 2.96 10.12 -10.11
CA MET A 59 2.19 11.06 -9.29
C MET A 59 2.96 11.51 -8.04
N ALA A 60 3.79 10.63 -7.49
CA ALA A 60 4.65 10.90 -6.34
C ALA A 60 5.93 11.68 -6.72
N GLY A 61 6.07 12.14 -7.97
CA GLY A 61 7.25 12.86 -8.44
C GLY A 61 8.53 12.02 -8.47
N GLY A 62 8.40 10.69 -8.59
CA GLY A 62 9.52 9.75 -8.53
C GLY A 62 10.00 9.41 -7.11
N ASP A 63 9.34 9.90 -6.05
CA ASP A 63 9.75 9.61 -4.68
C ASP A 63 9.30 8.20 -4.24
N ALA A 64 10.21 7.23 -4.37
CA ALA A 64 9.98 5.85 -3.97
C ALA A 64 9.59 5.69 -2.48
N ARG A 65 9.96 6.64 -1.60
CA ARG A 65 9.59 6.58 -0.18
C ARG A 65 8.08 6.75 0.02
N ARG A 66 7.44 7.60 -0.79
CA ARG A 66 5.97 7.75 -0.80
C ARG A 66 5.30 6.45 -1.26
N LEU A 67 5.86 5.81 -2.28
CA LEU A 67 5.36 4.52 -2.75
C LEU A 67 5.53 3.42 -1.69
N LYS A 68 6.66 3.36 -0.99
CA LYS A 68 6.86 2.43 0.13
C LYS A 68 5.84 2.66 1.27
N LEU A 69 5.54 3.92 1.59
CA LEU A 69 4.53 4.25 2.59
C LEU A 69 3.12 3.82 2.17
N ALA A 70 2.72 4.12 0.93
CA ALA A 70 1.42 3.72 0.37
C ALA A 70 1.30 2.19 0.21
N ALA A 71 2.38 1.52 -0.19
CA ALA A 71 2.43 0.07 -0.28
C ALA A 71 2.31 -0.59 1.11
N THR A 72 2.90 0.02 2.15
CA THR A 72 2.71 -0.44 3.53
C THR A 72 1.22 -0.43 3.88
N LEU A 73 0.54 0.71 3.69
CA LEU A 73 -0.90 0.83 3.88
C LEU A 73 -1.66 -0.24 3.09
N LEU A 74 -1.47 -0.30 1.76
CA LEU A 74 -2.15 -1.26 0.88
C LEU A 74 -2.03 -2.70 1.41
N MET A 75 -0.81 -3.11 1.76
CA MET A 75 -0.51 -4.47 2.17
C MET A 75 -0.93 -4.80 3.61
N THR A 76 -1.26 -3.79 4.42
CA THR A 76 -1.74 -3.96 5.80
C THR A 76 -3.21 -3.58 6.01
N LEU A 77 -3.94 -3.18 4.96
CA LEU A 77 -5.40 -2.99 4.99
C LEU A 77 -6.19 -4.32 4.85
N PRO A 78 -7.46 -4.34 5.31
CA PRO A 78 -8.39 -5.43 4.95
C PRO A 78 -8.66 -5.46 3.45
N GLY A 79 -9.16 -6.59 2.94
CA GLY A 79 -9.46 -6.78 1.52
C GLY A 79 -8.35 -7.46 0.72
N MET A 80 -8.38 -7.29 -0.59
CA MET A 80 -7.50 -7.94 -1.56
C MET A 80 -6.58 -6.90 -2.22
N PRO A 81 -5.35 -6.71 -1.73
CA PRO A 81 -4.44 -5.76 -2.35
C PRO A 81 -4.05 -6.26 -3.75
N VAL A 82 -4.11 -5.35 -4.72
CA VAL A 82 -3.73 -5.56 -6.11
C VAL A 82 -2.51 -4.69 -6.41
N ILE A 83 -1.43 -5.33 -6.85
CA ILE A 83 -0.21 -4.67 -7.32
C ILE A 83 -0.23 -4.74 -8.85
N TYR A 84 -0.10 -3.59 -9.50
CA TYR A 84 0.01 -3.52 -10.95
C TYR A 84 1.47 -3.72 -11.38
N TYR A 85 1.68 -4.48 -12.46
CA TYR A 85 3.03 -4.91 -12.85
C TYR A 85 3.98 -3.73 -12.99
N GLY A 86 5.20 -3.88 -12.48
CA GLY A 86 6.21 -2.83 -12.57
C GLY A 86 6.19 -1.84 -11.41
N THR A 87 5.07 -1.68 -10.70
CA THR A 87 5.00 -0.79 -9.53
C THR A 87 5.99 -1.23 -8.45
N GLU A 88 6.18 -2.54 -8.27
CA GLU A 88 7.11 -3.13 -7.31
C GLU A 88 8.59 -2.98 -7.69
N VAL A 89 8.90 -2.64 -8.94
CA VAL A 89 10.27 -2.44 -9.44
C VAL A 89 10.55 -1.01 -9.91
N GLY A 90 9.65 -0.07 -9.61
CA GLY A 90 9.85 1.35 -9.87
C GLY A 90 9.49 1.80 -11.28
N LEU A 91 8.66 1.04 -12.01
CA LEU A 91 8.16 1.46 -13.31
C LEU A 91 7.27 2.70 -13.17
N THR A 92 7.69 3.77 -13.83
CA THR A 92 7.03 5.08 -13.87
C THR A 92 6.59 5.43 -15.30
N GLN A 93 6.04 6.63 -15.50
CA GLN A 93 5.73 7.20 -16.81
C GLN A 93 6.40 8.56 -16.98
N ARG A 94 6.21 9.20 -18.13
CA ARG A 94 6.83 10.48 -18.51
C ARG A 94 5.80 11.60 -18.65
N HIS A 95 4.62 11.28 -19.17
CA HIS A 95 3.53 12.21 -19.45
C HIS A 95 2.28 11.87 -18.65
N ASP A 96 1.33 12.80 -18.57
CA ASP A 96 0.02 12.51 -17.97
C ASP A 96 -0.76 11.53 -18.86
N GLY A 97 -1.06 10.36 -18.30
CA GLY A 97 -1.81 9.30 -18.94
C GLY A 97 -3.29 9.63 -19.11
N VAL A 98 -3.87 10.62 -18.42
CA VAL A 98 -5.29 10.98 -18.59
C VAL A 98 -5.64 11.33 -20.05
N THR A 99 -4.66 11.83 -20.82
CA THR A 99 -4.86 12.24 -22.22
C THR A 99 -4.73 11.09 -23.22
N GLU A 100 -3.82 10.14 -23.00
CA GLU A 100 -3.48 9.09 -23.99
C GLU A 100 -3.37 7.66 -23.42
N ASN A 101 -3.41 7.48 -22.10
CA ASN A 101 -3.27 6.25 -21.29
C ASN A 101 -2.12 5.29 -21.68
N ALA A 102 -1.33 5.62 -22.70
CA ALA A 102 -0.35 4.74 -23.32
C ALA A 102 0.79 4.40 -22.35
N GLU A 103 1.18 5.35 -21.51
CA GLU A 103 2.34 5.17 -20.64
C GLU A 103 2.06 4.44 -19.33
N ALA A 104 0.78 4.21 -18.99
CA ALA A 104 0.42 3.25 -17.94
C ALA A 104 0.79 1.81 -18.36
N ARG A 105 1.06 1.57 -19.64
CA ARG A 105 1.30 0.25 -20.23
C ARG A 105 2.70 0.11 -20.85
N LEU A 106 3.67 0.91 -20.37
CA LEU A 106 5.07 0.80 -20.79
C LEU A 106 5.65 -0.61 -20.53
N PRO A 107 6.62 -1.06 -21.34
CA PRO A 107 7.28 -2.34 -21.13
C PRO A 107 7.83 -2.50 -19.70
N MET A 108 7.73 -3.72 -19.17
CA MET A 108 8.25 -4.07 -17.85
C MET A 108 9.77 -3.85 -17.77
N LEU A 109 10.24 -3.39 -16.61
CA LEU A 109 11.67 -3.30 -16.29
C LEU A 109 12.20 -4.68 -15.90
N TRP A 110 13.33 -5.08 -16.46
CA TRP A 110 13.96 -6.38 -16.22
C TRP A 110 15.43 -6.23 -15.85
N GLY A 111 15.95 -7.18 -15.07
CA GLY A 111 17.37 -7.23 -14.73
C GLY A 111 17.82 -5.99 -13.95
N ASP A 112 18.84 -5.31 -14.48
CA ASP A 112 19.43 -4.15 -13.81
C ASP A 112 18.60 -2.87 -13.92
N ASP A 113 17.56 -2.85 -14.77
CA ASP A 113 16.63 -1.73 -14.85
C ASP A 113 15.64 -1.69 -13.66
N GLN A 114 15.58 -2.75 -12.86
CA GLN A 114 14.68 -2.84 -11.71
C GLN A 114 15.22 -2.12 -10.48
N ASP A 115 14.36 -1.39 -9.77
CA ASP A 115 14.65 -0.98 -8.39
C ASP A 115 14.59 -2.20 -7.45
N LYS A 116 15.78 -2.77 -7.18
CA LYS A 116 15.94 -3.98 -6.35
C LYS A 116 15.59 -3.74 -4.87
N ASP A 117 15.75 -2.51 -4.37
CA ASP A 117 15.39 -2.15 -2.99
C ASP A 117 13.86 -2.06 -2.85
N LEU A 118 13.18 -1.47 -3.84
CA LEU A 118 11.73 -1.45 -3.88
C LEU A 118 11.16 -2.87 -4.02
N LEU A 119 11.73 -3.70 -4.89
CA LEU A 119 11.31 -5.09 -5.05
C LEU A 119 11.41 -5.87 -3.74
N SER A 120 12.57 -5.77 -3.06
CA SER A 120 12.79 -6.38 -1.75
C SER A 120 11.79 -5.89 -0.70
N PHE A 121 11.45 -4.60 -0.74
CA PHE A 121 10.44 -4.03 0.14
C PHE A 121 9.03 -4.60 -0.10
N PHE A 122 8.57 -4.67 -1.35
CA PHE A 122 7.28 -5.30 -1.68
C PHE A 122 7.24 -6.79 -1.32
N GLN A 123 8.34 -7.50 -1.52
CA GLN A 123 8.47 -8.90 -1.12
C GLN A 123 8.36 -9.09 0.40
N ARG A 124 8.98 -8.20 1.19
CA ARG A 124 8.82 -8.19 2.66
C ARG A 124 7.38 -7.95 3.08
N LEU A 125 6.70 -6.98 2.47
CA LEU A 125 5.27 -6.74 2.72
C LEU A 125 4.40 -7.96 2.37
N GLY A 126 4.67 -8.60 1.24
CA GLY A 126 3.97 -9.82 0.81
C GLY A 126 4.16 -10.98 1.80
N ARG A 127 5.38 -11.18 2.28
CA ARG A 127 5.70 -12.17 3.33
C ARG A 127 4.95 -11.85 4.63
N LEU A 128 5.06 -10.62 5.11
CA LEU A 128 4.43 -10.17 6.35
C LEU A 128 2.91 -10.38 6.30
N ARG A 129 2.26 -9.98 5.20
CA ARG A 129 0.82 -10.22 5.00
C ARG A 129 0.51 -11.71 4.97
N ARG A 130 1.30 -12.54 4.28
CA ARG A 130 1.07 -14.00 4.21
C ARG A 130 1.13 -14.66 5.58
N GLU A 131 2.10 -14.27 6.40
CA GLU A 131 2.36 -14.87 7.71
C GLU A 131 1.38 -14.39 8.80
N SER A 132 0.79 -13.21 8.62
CA SER A 132 -0.20 -12.68 9.56
C SER A 132 -1.64 -13.01 9.15
N ALA A 133 -2.40 -13.66 10.05
CA ALA A 133 -3.83 -13.85 9.86
C ALA A 133 -4.59 -12.55 10.13
N ALA A 134 -4.14 -11.75 11.10
CA ALA A 134 -4.66 -10.42 11.40
C ALA A 134 -4.57 -9.47 10.19
N LEU A 135 -3.43 -9.42 9.48
CA LEU A 135 -3.31 -8.56 8.28
C LEU A 135 -4.20 -9.03 7.12
N ARG A 136 -4.45 -10.34 6.97
CA ARG A 136 -5.29 -10.86 5.88
C ARG A 136 -6.79 -10.74 6.16
N ARG A 137 -7.22 -11.00 7.39
CA ARG A 137 -8.65 -11.21 7.72
C ARG A 137 -9.10 -10.51 8.99
N GLY A 138 -8.19 -9.91 9.76
CA GLY A 138 -8.53 -9.23 11.00
C GLY A 138 -9.31 -7.94 10.78
N SER A 139 -10.09 -7.54 11.76
CA SER A 139 -10.75 -6.23 11.77
C SER A 139 -9.71 -5.12 11.81
N ARG A 140 -10.04 -3.95 11.25
CA ARG A 140 -9.23 -2.73 11.36
C ARG A 140 -9.86 -1.79 12.39
N ARG A 141 -9.05 -1.08 13.16
CA ARG A 141 -9.50 0.03 13.99
C ARG A 141 -8.45 1.13 14.05
N THR A 142 -8.85 2.37 13.78
CA THR A 142 -8.00 3.55 13.98
C THR A 142 -7.72 3.74 15.47
N LEU A 143 -6.44 3.89 15.84
CA LEU A 143 -5.99 4.15 17.21
C LEU A 143 -5.66 5.62 17.44
N GLY A 144 -5.18 6.30 16.40
CA GLY A 144 -4.91 7.73 16.43
C GLY A 144 -4.57 8.22 15.04
N ALA A 145 -4.99 9.45 14.73
CA ALA A 145 -4.60 10.12 13.50
C ALA A 145 -4.49 11.63 13.77
N ASP A 146 -3.46 12.25 13.21
CA ASP A 146 -3.30 13.70 13.18
C ASP A 146 -3.00 14.18 11.75
N GLY A 147 -2.41 15.37 11.58
CA GLY A 147 -2.09 15.89 10.26
C GLY A 147 -1.11 15.00 9.47
N ASP A 148 -0.15 14.41 10.15
CA ASP A 148 1.04 13.77 9.57
C ASP A 148 1.13 12.27 9.87
N VAL A 149 0.47 11.79 10.93
CA VAL A 149 0.59 10.41 11.43
C VAL A 149 -0.77 9.72 11.45
N LEU A 150 -0.79 8.47 10.98
CA LEU A 150 -1.91 7.53 11.10
C LEU A 150 -1.44 6.28 11.82
N VAL A 151 -2.15 5.91 12.89
CA VAL A 151 -1.96 4.66 13.64
C VAL A 151 -3.27 3.87 13.64
N TYR A 152 -3.21 2.61 13.23
CA TYR A 152 -4.34 1.68 13.32
C TYR A 152 -3.87 0.29 13.71
N GLU A 153 -4.81 -0.53 14.19
CA GLU A 153 -4.57 -1.93 14.48
C GLU A 153 -5.31 -2.86 13.51
N ARG A 154 -4.75 -4.05 13.34
CA ARG A 154 -5.38 -5.23 12.74
C ARG A 154 -5.45 -6.33 13.77
N VAL A 155 -6.63 -6.90 14.01
CA VAL A 155 -6.84 -7.91 15.06
C VAL A 155 -7.63 -9.12 14.55
N LEU A 156 -7.14 -10.32 14.83
CA LEU A 156 -7.87 -11.57 14.63
C LEU A 156 -7.53 -12.58 15.75
N GLY A 157 -8.52 -12.91 16.58
CA GLY A 157 -8.27 -13.74 17.76
C GLY A 157 -7.27 -13.07 18.70
N GLU A 158 -6.19 -13.78 19.01
CA GLU A 158 -5.08 -13.25 19.84
C GLU A 158 -4.03 -12.49 19.03
N GLU A 159 -4.05 -12.59 17.69
CA GLU A 159 -3.08 -11.91 16.85
C GLU A 159 -3.45 -10.43 16.68
N ARG A 160 -2.50 -9.55 17.02
CA ARG A 160 -2.60 -8.10 16.90
C ARG A 160 -1.39 -7.54 16.16
N MET A 161 -1.64 -6.67 15.19
CA MET A 161 -0.63 -5.87 14.50
C MET A 161 -1.02 -4.39 14.61
N VAL A 162 -0.07 -3.52 14.96
CA VAL A 162 -0.23 -2.07 14.99
C VAL A 162 0.60 -1.49 13.85
N VAL A 163 -0.05 -0.72 12.99
CA VAL A 163 0.57 -0.08 11.83
C VAL A 163 0.62 1.42 12.10
N THR A 164 1.81 2.01 11.93
CA THR A 164 2.01 3.46 12.00
C THR A 164 2.55 3.95 10.66
N LEU A 165 1.96 5.01 10.13
CA LEU A 165 2.37 5.68 8.89
C LEU A 165 2.60 7.16 9.19
N ASP A 166 3.75 7.70 8.80
CA ASP A 166 4.11 9.10 8.97
C ASP A 166 4.46 9.70 7.60
N VAL A 167 3.63 10.61 7.11
CA VAL A 167 3.82 11.26 5.79
C VAL A 167 4.85 12.39 5.82
N LYS A 168 5.23 12.88 7.00
CA LYS A 168 6.26 13.91 7.16
C LYS A 168 7.65 13.30 7.09
N THR A 169 7.86 12.16 7.75
CA THR A 169 9.13 11.41 7.71
C THR A 169 9.18 10.38 6.57
N LEU A 170 8.04 10.16 5.90
CA LEU A 170 7.86 9.12 4.87
C LEU A 170 8.27 7.73 5.37
N SER A 171 7.85 7.42 6.60
CA SER A 171 8.21 6.18 7.28
C SER A 171 6.98 5.41 7.75
N GLY A 172 7.08 4.08 7.72
CA GLY A 172 6.04 3.17 8.18
C GLY A 172 6.63 2.10 9.10
N THR A 173 5.83 1.62 10.05
CA THR A 173 6.16 0.49 10.93
C THR A 173 4.97 -0.45 11.07
N VAL A 174 5.26 -1.74 11.30
CA VAL A 174 4.23 -2.74 11.61
C VAL A 174 4.71 -3.54 12.81
N VAL A 175 4.08 -3.31 13.96
CA VAL A 175 4.50 -3.86 15.26
C VAL A 175 3.52 -4.92 15.73
N ASP A 176 4.00 -6.10 16.12
CA ASP A 176 3.13 -7.16 16.66
C ASP A 176 2.75 -6.91 18.13
N GLY A 177 1.83 -7.72 18.67
CA GLY A 177 1.38 -7.62 20.06
C GLY A 177 2.49 -7.75 21.13
N SER A 178 3.70 -8.19 20.77
CA SER A 178 4.87 -8.24 21.66
C SER A 178 5.73 -6.96 21.61
N GLY A 179 5.39 -5.99 20.75
CA GLY A 179 6.18 -4.77 20.55
C GLY A 179 7.30 -4.91 19.51
N ARG A 180 7.35 -6.03 18.76
CA ARG A 180 8.39 -6.27 17.75
C ARG A 180 8.01 -5.67 16.40
N ASP A 181 8.89 -4.86 15.81
CA ASP A 181 8.74 -4.37 14.43
C ASP A 181 8.99 -5.50 13.42
N ARG A 182 7.96 -5.82 12.64
CA ARG A 182 7.93 -6.89 11.65
C ARG A 182 8.25 -6.43 10.23
N LEU A 183 8.21 -5.12 9.96
CA LEU A 183 8.54 -4.57 8.64
C LEU A 183 10.04 -4.39 8.44
N ARG A 184 10.78 -4.14 9.54
CA ARG A 184 12.24 -3.98 9.53
C ARG A 184 13.03 -5.29 9.66
N GLN A 185 12.37 -6.44 9.57
CA GLN A 185 13.11 -7.71 9.50
C GLN A 185 13.86 -7.78 8.17
N ASP A 186 15.19 -7.79 8.26
CA ASP A 186 16.09 -8.06 7.13
C ASP A 186 16.06 -9.55 6.79
N ASP A 187 14.91 -10.02 6.29
CA ASP A 187 14.86 -11.32 5.62
C ASP A 187 15.19 -11.08 4.15
N VAL A 188 16.49 -11.02 3.87
CA VAL A 188 17.03 -11.14 2.52
C VAL A 188 16.37 -12.36 1.89
N LEU A 189 15.52 -12.14 0.87
CA LEU A 189 15.21 -13.22 -0.03
C LEU A 189 16.52 -13.64 -0.63
N GLY A 190 16.98 -14.84 -0.26
CA GLY A 190 18.07 -15.51 -0.93
C GLY A 190 17.78 -15.46 -2.42
N VAL A 191 18.49 -14.57 -3.10
CA VAL A 191 18.86 -14.79 -4.49
C VAL A 191 19.73 -16.05 -4.39
N GLY A 192 19.10 -17.21 -4.60
CA GLY A 192 19.85 -18.41 -4.87
C GLY A 192 20.76 -18.10 -6.07
N PRO A 193 22.05 -18.48 -6.02
CA PRO A 193 22.89 -18.36 -7.19
C PRO A 193 22.37 -19.37 -8.20
N ASP A 194 21.90 -18.89 -9.35
CA ASP A 194 21.95 -19.61 -10.62
C ASP A 194 22.48 -18.64 -11.69
#